data_AF-A0A323V496-F1
#
_entry.id   AF-A0A323V496-F1
#
_cell.length_a   1.000
_cell.length_b   1.000
_cell.length_c   1.000
_cell.angle_alpha   90.00
_cell.angle_beta   90.00
_cell.angle_gamma   90.00
#
_symmetry.space_group_name_H-M   'P 1'
#
loop_
_entity.id
_entity.type
_entity.pdbx_description
1 polymer ?
#
loop_
_entity_poly.entity_id
_entity_poly.type
_entity_poly.pdbx_seq_one_letter_code
_entity_poly.pdbx_strand_id
1 'polypeptide(L)'
;MALTASLGTVGAAGPVAAIGVGMALLAGVVVVPGPVGRSVAGAAMLAGGTAMAGAGARVLAEEERYGALSLLVLAAAVPAALTALRVPAVREVATGAALLAPVVSALLAREAGWLSSPGAGLLLALVAAGGFALATLRAGAPEERVCAVAGAITGILAGLTTGDAGAWGQVGLQLAVVGAAAGSYALVAHRPLVAVAAVADLVVACWIAVAGAGVETAEAYTLPAAAGLLVVAWP
;
A
#
# COMPACT_ATOMS: atom_id res chain seq x y z
N MET A 1 -26.85 11.31 -0.82
CA MET A 1 -27.90 11.81 -1.74
C MET A 1 -28.03 13.33 -1.67
N ALA A 2 -28.51 13.93 -0.57
CA ALA A 2 -28.61 15.40 -0.48
C ALA A 2 -27.23 16.10 -0.49
N LEU A 3 -26.26 15.60 0.28
CA LEU A 3 -24.91 16.17 0.35
C LEU A 3 -24.17 16.07 -1.00
N THR A 4 -24.25 14.91 -1.65
CA THR A 4 -23.65 14.65 -2.97
C THR A 4 -24.25 15.53 -4.06
N ALA A 5 -25.58 15.74 -4.04
CA ALA A 5 -26.25 16.65 -4.97
C ALA A 5 -25.85 18.12 -4.76
N SER A 6 -25.69 18.55 -3.51
CA SER A 6 -25.24 19.91 -3.18
C SER A 6 -23.76 20.16 -3.50
N LEU A 7 -22.92 19.13 -3.56
CA LEU A 7 -21.52 19.27 -3.97
C LEU A 7 -21.39 19.41 -5.49
N GLY A 8 -22.27 18.75 -6.25
CA GLY A 8 -22.35 18.87 -7.71
C GLY A 8 -22.71 20.29 -8.16
N THR A 9 -23.50 21.05 -7.39
CA THR A 9 -23.88 22.43 -7.76
C THR A 9 -22.74 23.45 -7.67
N VAL A 10 -21.64 23.13 -6.96
CA VAL A 10 -20.47 24.01 -6.79
C VAL A 10 -19.37 23.69 -7.82
N GLY A 11 -19.62 22.72 -8.71
CA GLY A 11 -18.65 22.28 -9.72
C GLY A 11 -17.40 21.64 -9.11
N ALA A 12 -16.30 21.65 -9.87
CA ALA A 12 -15.10 20.87 -9.60
C ALA A 12 -14.42 21.10 -8.23
N ALA A 13 -14.67 22.24 -7.58
CA ALA A 13 -14.09 22.62 -6.30
C ALA A 13 -14.85 22.04 -5.09
N GLY A 14 -16.15 21.77 -5.22
CA GLY A 14 -17.01 21.29 -4.13
C GLY A 14 -16.53 19.96 -3.52
N PRO A 15 -16.36 18.90 -4.34
CA PRO A 15 -15.93 17.59 -3.84
C PRO A 15 -14.54 17.61 -3.19
N VAL A 16 -13.60 18.39 -3.74
CA VAL A 16 -12.23 18.52 -3.21
C VAL A 16 -12.25 19.23 -1.86
N ALA A 17 -13.01 20.31 -1.73
CA ALA A 17 -13.17 21.03 -0.47
C ALA A 17 -13.84 20.14 0.60
N ALA A 18 -14.86 19.36 0.25
CA ALA A 18 -15.52 18.44 1.16
C ALA A 18 -14.57 17.37 1.70
N ILE A 19 -13.72 16.79 0.85
CA ILE A 19 -12.71 15.84 1.30
C ILE A 19 -11.67 16.54 2.17
N GLY A 20 -11.14 17.69 1.75
CA GLY A 20 -10.14 18.44 2.54
C GLY A 20 -10.64 18.79 3.94
N VAL A 21 -11.89 19.26 4.06
CA VAL A 21 -12.53 19.54 5.35
C VAL A 21 -12.75 18.25 6.14
N GLY A 22 -13.21 17.17 5.50
CA GLY A 22 -13.37 15.87 6.15
C GLY A 22 -12.05 15.35 6.72
N MET A 23 -10.96 15.45 5.97
CA MET A 23 -9.61 15.07 6.39
C MET A 23 -9.10 15.93 7.56
N ALA A 24 -9.35 17.24 7.53
CA ALA A 24 -9.00 18.15 8.62
C ALA A 24 -9.77 17.82 9.91
N LEU A 25 -11.06 17.48 9.81
CA LEU A 25 -11.86 17.05 10.96
C LEU A 25 -11.34 15.73 11.54
N LEU A 26 -11.02 14.76 10.69
CA LEU A 26 -10.43 13.47 11.11
C LEU A 26 -9.06 13.66 11.79
N ALA A 27 -8.19 14.51 11.21
CA ALA A 27 -6.91 14.85 11.82
C ALA A 27 -7.08 15.59 13.16
N GLY A 28 -8.04 16.50 13.25
CA GLY A 28 -8.33 17.27 14.45
C GLY A 28 -8.72 16.40 15.65
N VAL A 29 -9.52 15.36 15.43
CA VAL A 29 -9.90 14.39 16.50
C VAL A 29 -8.68 13.67 17.08
N VAL A 30 -7.65 13.43 16.28
CA VAL A 30 -6.44 12.71 16.69
C VAL A 30 -5.45 13.63 17.40
N VAL A 31 -5.38 14.91 16.97
CA VAL A 31 -4.40 15.87 17.48
C VAL A 31 -4.85 16.51 18.80
N VAL A 32 -6.14 16.71 19.02
CA VAL A 32 -6.67 17.38 20.23
C VAL A 32 -6.63 16.41 21.43
N PRO A 33 -5.73 16.62 22.42
CA PRO A 33 -5.70 15.78 23.61
C PRO A 33 -6.86 16.16 24.53
N GLY A 34 -7.65 15.19 25.02
CA GLY A 34 -8.62 15.43 26.10
C GLY A 34 -9.96 14.67 25.96
N PRO A 35 -10.92 14.93 26.88
CA PRO A 35 -12.22 14.25 26.93
C PRO A 35 -13.09 14.48 25.69
N VAL A 36 -12.72 15.41 24.82
CA VAL A 36 -13.39 15.71 23.54
C VAL A 36 -13.32 14.53 22.56
N GLY A 37 -12.23 13.74 22.57
CA GLY A 37 -12.13 12.53 21.75
C GLY A 37 -13.08 11.39 22.20
N ARG A 38 -13.62 11.47 23.41
CA ARG A 38 -14.65 10.55 23.96
C ARG A 38 -16.03 11.20 24.07
N SER A 39 -16.18 12.44 23.63
CA SER A 39 -17.44 13.17 23.70
C SER A 39 -18.26 12.97 22.43
N VAL A 40 -19.55 13.29 22.52
CA VAL A 40 -20.47 13.34 21.36
C VAL A 40 -19.89 14.20 20.22
N ALA A 41 -19.09 15.22 20.54
CA ALA A 41 -18.44 16.07 19.54
C ALA A 41 -17.34 15.31 18.76
N GLY A 42 -16.54 14.47 19.41
CA GLY A 42 -15.55 13.63 18.73
C GLY A 42 -16.20 12.59 17.82
N ALA A 43 -17.28 11.95 18.29
CA ALA A 43 -18.07 11.02 17.47
C ALA A 43 -18.72 11.72 16.27
N ALA A 44 -19.26 12.93 16.46
CA ALA A 44 -19.83 13.74 15.39
C ALA A 44 -18.78 14.18 14.36
N MET A 45 -17.57 14.54 14.80
CA MET A 45 -16.45 14.88 13.91
C MET A 45 -15.96 13.67 13.10
N LEU A 46 -15.90 12.48 13.70
CA LEU A 46 -15.57 11.23 12.98
C LEU A 46 -16.65 10.88 11.96
N ALA A 47 -17.92 10.88 12.36
CA ALA A 47 -19.04 10.57 11.48
C ALA A 47 -19.17 11.61 10.35
N GLY A 48 -19.05 12.90 10.67
CA GLY A 48 -19.08 13.98 9.68
C GLY A 48 -17.88 13.95 8.74
N GLY A 49 -16.67 13.74 9.27
CA GLY A 49 -15.44 13.66 8.49
C GLY A 49 -15.43 12.47 7.53
N THR A 50 -15.83 11.28 8.01
CA THR A 50 -15.97 10.08 7.16
C THR A 50 -17.07 10.25 6.11
N ALA A 51 -18.22 10.82 6.48
CA ALA A 51 -19.31 11.05 5.53
C ALA A 51 -18.93 12.07 4.44
N MET A 52 -18.26 13.17 4.80
CA MET A 52 -17.82 14.17 3.81
C MET A 52 -16.70 13.65 2.91
N ALA A 53 -15.68 12.99 3.49
CA ALA A 53 -14.60 12.39 2.70
C ALA A 53 -15.13 11.29 1.79
N GLY A 54 -16.01 10.41 2.29
CA GLY A 54 -16.63 9.35 1.49
C GLY A 54 -17.55 9.88 0.38
N ALA A 55 -18.38 10.88 0.68
CA ALA A 55 -19.26 11.50 -0.31
C ALA A 55 -18.47 12.22 -1.42
N GLY A 56 -17.45 13.01 -1.06
CA GLY A 56 -16.59 13.68 -2.03
C GLY A 56 -15.78 12.70 -2.87
N ALA A 57 -15.24 11.65 -2.25
CA ALA A 57 -14.46 10.63 -2.97
C ALA A 57 -15.34 9.87 -3.98
N ARG A 58 -16.59 9.57 -3.59
CA ARG A 58 -17.56 8.95 -4.50
C ARG A 58 -17.87 9.83 -5.70
N VAL A 59 -18.13 11.12 -5.50
CA VAL A 59 -18.40 12.05 -6.62
C VAL A 59 -17.19 12.15 -7.54
N LEU A 60 -15.97 12.28 -7.01
CA LEU A 60 -14.76 12.31 -7.85
C LEU A 60 -14.54 10.99 -8.61
N ALA A 61 -14.90 9.86 -8.03
CA ALA A 61 -14.81 8.56 -8.69
C ALA A 61 -15.85 8.41 -9.81
N GLU A 62 -17.09 8.87 -9.59
CA GLU A 62 -18.17 8.89 -10.59
C GLU A 62 -17.86 9.86 -11.75
N GLU A 63 -17.12 10.95 -11.49
CA GLU A 63 -16.67 11.90 -12.52
C GLU A 63 -15.33 11.53 -13.17
N GLU A 64 -14.76 10.34 -12.87
CA GLU A 64 -13.46 9.88 -13.38
C GLU A 64 -12.27 10.83 -13.09
N ARG A 65 -12.38 11.64 -12.04
CA ARG A 65 -11.36 12.62 -11.64
C ARG A 65 -10.27 11.98 -10.78
N TYR A 66 -9.68 10.90 -11.28
CA TYR A 66 -8.73 10.05 -10.55
C TYR A 66 -7.48 10.79 -10.07
N GLY A 67 -7.02 11.81 -10.80
CA GLY A 67 -5.86 12.62 -10.41
C GLY A 67 -6.08 13.32 -9.06
N ALA A 68 -7.20 14.02 -8.91
CA ALA A 68 -7.55 14.68 -7.65
C ALA A 68 -7.79 13.65 -6.52
N LEU A 69 -8.43 12.53 -6.85
CA LEU A 69 -8.70 11.44 -5.90
C LEU A 69 -7.39 10.84 -5.38
N SER A 70 -6.37 10.68 -6.23
CA SER A 70 -5.04 10.17 -5.85
C SER A 70 -4.40 11.03 -4.77
N LEU A 71 -4.34 12.35 -4.96
CA LEU A 71 -3.73 13.29 -4.02
C LEU A 71 -4.45 13.29 -2.67
N LEU A 72 -5.78 13.17 -2.71
CA LEU A 72 -6.59 13.18 -1.50
C LEU A 72 -6.46 11.88 -0.71
N VAL A 73 -6.38 10.74 -1.40
CA VAL A 73 -6.09 9.45 -0.77
C VAL A 73 -4.68 9.45 -0.18
N LEU A 74 -3.69 10.02 -0.88
CA LEU A 74 -2.34 10.16 -0.35
C LEU A 74 -2.31 11.05 0.90
N ALA A 75 -3.02 12.19 0.86
CA ALA A 75 -3.14 13.07 2.02
C ALA A 75 -3.80 12.36 3.22
N ALA A 76 -4.67 11.37 2.97
CA ALA A 76 -5.27 10.56 4.03
C ALA A 76 -4.32 9.60 4.75
N ALA A 77 -3.15 9.32 4.18
CA ALA A 77 -2.11 8.55 4.86
C ALA A 77 -1.63 9.24 6.15
N VAL A 78 -1.57 10.58 6.17
CA VAL A 78 -1.07 11.35 7.32
C VAL A 78 -1.95 11.16 8.57
N PRO A 79 -3.27 11.44 8.54
CA PRO A 79 -4.12 11.22 9.70
C PRO A 79 -4.24 9.73 10.05
N ALA A 80 -4.18 8.81 9.09
CA ALA A 80 -4.15 7.38 9.39
C ALA A 80 -2.89 7.00 10.20
N ALA A 81 -1.71 7.48 9.77
CA ALA A 81 -0.45 7.26 10.49
C ALA A 81 -0.47 7.90 11.89
N LEU A 82 -0.96 9.14 12.00
CA LEU A 82 -1.11 9.80 13.30
C LEU A 82 -2.07 9.02 14.22
N THR A 83 -3.16 8.49 13.68
CA THR A 83 -4.13 7.66 14.42
C THR A 83 -3.47 6.38 14.91
N ALA A 84 -2.68 5.71 14.07
CA ALA A 84 -1.95 4.51 14.45
C ALA A 84 -0.99 4.77 15.62
N LEU A 85 -0.27 5.91 15.57
CA LEU A 85 0.66 6.28 16.64
C LEU A 85 -0.05 6.63 17.95
N ARG A 86 -1.16 7.38 17.87
CA ARG A 86 -1.81 7.99 19.04
C ARG A 86 -2.91 7.15 19.69
N VAL A 87 -3.55 6.24 18.96
CA VAL A 87 -4.75 5.53 19.44
C VAL A 87 -4.50 4.01 19.44
N PRO A 88 -4.04 3.42 20.58
CA PRO A 88 -3.71 2.00 20.65
C PRO A 88 -4.85 1.07 20.23
N ALA A 89 -6.09 1.43 20.55
CA ALA A 89 -7.27 0.59 20.30
C ALA A 89 -7.58 0.33 18.82
N VAL A 90 -7.11 1.21 17.91
CA VAL A 90 -7.34 1.09 16.46
C VAL A 90 -6.04 1.02 15.67
N ARG A 91 -4.91 0.81 16.36
CA ARG A 91 -3.58 0.92 15.78
C ARG A 91 -3.35 -0.05 14.64
N GLU A 92 -3.86 -1.27 14.75
CA GLU A 92 -3.77 -2.28 13.68
C GLU A 92 -4.48 -1.80 12.40
N VAL A 93 -5.74 -1.40 12.51
CA VAL A 93 -6.55 -0.91 11.38
C VAL A 93 -5.97 0.38 10.79
N ALA A 94 -5.53 1.31 11.65
CA ALA A 94 -4.95 2.58 11.22
C ALA A 94 -3.60 2.40 10.52
N THR A 95 -2.77 1.45 10.98
CA THR A 95 -1.52 1.07 10.29
C THR A 95 -1.81 0.51 8.90
N GLY A 96 -2.80 -0.38 8.79
CA GLY A 96 -3.23 -0.91 7.49
C GLY A 96 -3.72 0.18 6.54
N ALA A 97 -4.56 1.10 7.03
CA ALA A 97 -5.05 2.23 6.25
C ALA A 97 -3.90 3.16 5.80
N ALA A 98 -2.94 3.44 6.68
CA ALA A 98 -1.78 4.27 6.37
C ALA A 98 -0.88 3.63 5.29
N LEU A 99 -0.75 2.30 5.30
CA LEU A 99 0.00 1.54 4.30
C LEU A 99 -0.74 1.41 2.96
N LEU A 100 -2.06 1.23 2.98
CA LEU A 100 -2.85 1.07 1.76
C LEU A 100 -3.14 2.40 1.05
N ALA A 101 -3.13 3.54 1.77
CA ALA A 101 -3.32 4.85 1.17
C ALA A 101 -2.35 5.15 0.00
N PRO A 102 -1.02 5.02 0.14
CA PRO A 102 -0.10 5.24 -0.99
C PRO A 102 -0.30 4.23 -2.14
N VAL A 103 -0.74 2.99 -1.85
CA VAL A 103 -1.05 1.97 -2.86
C VAL A 103 -2.21 2.43 -3.74
N VAL A 104 -3.33 2.79 -3.11
CA VAL A 104 -4.53 3.25 -3.81
C VAL A 104 -4.24 4.55 -4.55
N SER A 105 -3.47 5.47 -3.95
CA SER A 105 -3.03 6.69 -4.62
C SER A 105 -2.21 6.41 -5.88
N ALA A 106 -1.26 5.47 -5.83
CA ALA A 106 -0.42 5.16 -6.99
C ALA A 106 -1.24 4.56 -8.14
N LEU A 107 -2.20 3.68 -7.82
CA LEU A 107 -3.11 3.10 -8.81
C LEU A 107 -4.01 4.17 -9.44
N LEU A 108 -4.59 5.07 -8.64
CA LEU A 108 -5.40 6.18 -9.15
C LEU A 108 -4.58 7.16 -10.01
N ALA A 109 -3.33 7.44 -9.62
CA ALA A 109 -2.44 8.28 -10.41
C ALA A 109 -2.05 7.61 -11.74
N ARG A 110 -1.96 6.28 -11.79
CA ARG A 110 -1.80 5.50 -13.03
C ARG A 110 -3.01 5.66 -13.93
N GLU A 111 -4.22 5.45 -13.40
CA GLU A 111 -5.46 5.61 -14.17
C GLU A 111 -5.67 7.06 -14.66
N ALA A 112 -5.18 8.05 -13.90
CA ALA A 112 -5.17 9.46 -14.31
C ALA A 112 -4.11 9.78 -15.39
N GLY A 113 -3.29 8.82 -15.80
CA GLY A 113 -2.18 9.01 -16.75
C GLY A 113 -0.98 9.78 -16.19
N TRP A 114 -0.90 9.99 -14.87
CA TRP A 114 0.23 10.68 -14.23
C TRP A 114 1.43 9.76 -14.00
N LEU A 115 1.19 8.44 -13.91
CA LEU A 115 2.23 7.44 -13.77
C LEU A 115 2.14 6.43 -14.91
N SER A 116 3.29 6.09 -15.48
CA SER A 116 3.39 4.92 -16.36
C SER A 116 3.21 3.63 -15.56
N SER A 117 2.76 2.55 -16.20
CA SER A 117 2.60 1.24 -15.54
C SER A 117 3.88 0.78 -14.83
N PRO A 118 5.08 0.81 -15.47
CA PRO A 118 6.33 0.43 -14.80
C PRO A 118 6.70 1.33 -13.62
N GLY A 119 6.36 2.63 -13.69
CA GLY A 119 6.60 3.58 -12.61
C GLY A 119 5.67 3.33 -11.42
N ALA A 120 4.38 3.10 -11.67
CA ALA A 120 3.41 2.74 -10.64
C ALA A 120 3.80 1.41 -9.96
N GLY A 121 4.15 0.38 -10.73
CA GLY A 121 4.60 -0.89 -10.18
C GLY A 121 5.85 -0.76 -9.31
N LEU A 122 6.82 0.08 -9.69
CA LEU A 122 8.00 0.31 -8.87
C LEU A 122 7.67 0.99 -7.53
N LEU A 123 6.80 2.00 -7.56
CA LEU A 123 6.32 2.65 -6.33
C LEU A 123 5.60 1.65 -5.42
N LEU A 124 4.76 0.80 -6.00
CA LEU A 124 4.10 -0.28 -5.26
C LEU A 124 5.12 -1.25 -4.65
N ALA A 125 6.15 -1.67 -5.39
CA ALA A 125 7.21 -2.54 -4.84
C ALA A 125 7.96 -1.89 -3.67
N LEU A 126 8.21 -0.57 -3.72
CA LEU A 126 8.81 0.16 -2.61
C LEU A 126 7.88 0.25 -1.39
N VAL A 127 6.58 0.46 -1.61
CA VAL A 127 5.58 0.44 -0.53
C VAL A 127 5.48 -0.95 0.08
N ALA A 128 5.52 -2.00 -0.74
CA ALA A 128 5.55 -3.39 -0.28
C ALA A 128 6.78 -3.67 0.60
N ALA A 129 7.97 -3.27 0.16
CA ALA A 129 9.20 -3.36 0.93
C ALA A 129 9.11 -2.58 2.25
N GLY A 130 8.52 -1.38 2.23
CA GLY A 130 8.23 -0.59 3.43
C GLY A 130 7.27 -1.30 4.39
N GLY A 131 6.24 -1.97 3.87
CA GLY A 131 5.32 -2.80 4.65
C GLY A 131 6.04 -3.95 5.37
N PHE A 132 6.91 -4.68 4.67
CA PHE A 132 7.73 -5.73 5.28
C PHE A 132 8.75 -5.17 6.28
N ALA A 133 9.38 -4.03 5.99
CA ALA A 133 10.28 -3.37 6.94
C ALA A 133 9.55 -2.97 8.24
N LEU A 134 8.33 -2.44 8.13
CA LEU A 134 7.49 -2.17 9.31
C LEU A 134 7.08 -3.45 10.02
N ALA A 135 6.78 -4.53 9.30
CA ALA A 135 6.49 -5.83 9.91
C ALA A 135 7.69 -6.34 10.71
N THR A 136 8.91 -6.20 10.19
CA THR A 136 10.17 -6.50 10.90
C THR A 136 10.31 -5.69 12.17
N LEU A 137 10.12 -4.35 12.10
CA LEU A 137 10.19 -3.46 13.25
C LEU A 137 9.09 -3.71 14.29
N ARG A 138 8.00 -4.37 13.87
CA ARG A 138 6.85 -4.71 14.70
C ARG A 138 6.74 -6.20 14.99
N ALA A 139 7.81 -6.97 14.81
CA ALA A 139 7.81 -8.40 15.08
C ALA A 139 7.32 -8.68 16.52
N GLY A 140 6.31 -9.53 16.65
CA GLY A 140 5.66 -9.86 17.93
C GLY A 140 4.58 -8.88 18.39
N ALA A 141 4.38 -7.76 17.70
CA ALA A 141 3.31 -6.80 17.98
C ALA A 141 2.05 -7.12 17.13
N PRO A 142 0.83 -6.68 17.56
CA PRO A 142 -0.39 -6.97 16.81
C PRO A 142 -0.38 -6.42 15.37
N GLU A 143 0.38 -5.34 15.12
CA GLU A 143 0.48 -4.72 13.79
C GLU A 143 1.32 -5.53 12.79
N GLU A 144 2.13 -6.50 13.26
CA GLU A 144 3.02 -7.31 12.41
C GLU A 144 2.28 -7.90 11.21
N ARG A 145 1.12 -8.54 11.48
CA ARG A 145 0.35 -9.25 10.46
C ARG A 145 -0.21 -8.30 9.42
N VAL A 146 -0.73 -7.15 9.84
CA VAL A 146 -1.30 -6.17 8.91
C VAL A 146 -0.21 -5.56 8.03
N CYS A 147 0.96 -5.24 8.61
CA CYS A 147 2.10 -4.77 7.83
C CYS A 147 2.57 -5.81 6.79
N ALA A 148 2.70 -7.08 7.20
CA ALA A 148 3.14 -8.15 6.31
C ALA A 148 2.12 -8.45 5.21
N VAL A 149 0.83 -8.52 5.55
CA VAL A 149 -0.25 -8.76 4.57
C VAL A 149 -0.38 -7.58 3.60
N ALA A 150 -0.33 -6.34 4.09
CA ALA A 150 -0.33 -5.16 3.23
C ALA A 150 0.90 -5.17 2.31
N GLY A 151 2.08 -5.50 2.84
CA GLY A 151 3.31 -5.66 2.06
C GLY A 151 3.15 -6.69 0.94
N ALA A 152 2.65 -7.89 1.27
CA ALA A 152 2.45 -8.97 0.31
C ALA A 152 1.43 -8.61 -0.80
N ILE A 153 0.25 -8.09 -0.42
CA ILE A 153 -0.77 -7.66 -1.38
C ILE A 153 -0.20 -6.58 -2.31
N THR A 154 0.54 -5.62 -1.76
CA THR A 154 1.14 -4.54 -2.55
C THR A 154 2.20 -5.07 -3.51
N GLY A 155 3.00 -6.05 -3.09
CA GLY A 155 3.98 -6.72 -3.95
C GLY A 155 3.33 -7.44 -5.13
N ILE A 156 2.21 -8.13 -4.90
CA ILE A 156 1.43 -8.77 -5.97
C ILE A 156 0.90 -7.72 -6.95
N LEU A 157 0.33 -6.62 -6.44
CA LEU A 157 -0.18 -5.52 -7.28
C LEU A 157 0.92 -4.85 -8.10
N ALA A 158 2.14 -4.74 -7.55
CA ALA A 158 3.31 -4.23 -8.27
C ALA A 158 3.63 -5.08 -9.50
N GLY A 159 3.74 -6.40 -9.30
CA GLY A 159 4.00 -7.37 -10.35
C GLY A 159 2.92 -7.39 -11.42
N LEU A 160 1.63 -7.42 -11.04
CA LEU A 160 0.50 -7.39 -11.98
C LEU A 160 0.49 -6.10 -12.82
N THR A 161 0.63 -4.95 -12.16
CA THR A 161 0.64 -3.64 -12.83
C THR A 161 1.73 -3.55 -13.90
N THR A 162 2.87 -4.15 -13.65
CA THR A 162 4.03 -4.07 -14.55
C THR A 162 4.02 -5.18 -15.60
N GLY A 163 3.52 -6.37 -15.23
CA GLY A 163 3.35 -7.53 -16.09
C GLY A 163 2.32 -7.29 -17.19
N ASP A 164 1.21 -6.60 -16.88
CA ASP A 164 0.19 -6.23 -17.86
C ASP A 164 0.75 -5.33 -18.98
N ALA A 165 1.78 -4.55 -18.69
CA ALA A 165 2.48 -3.71 -19.67
C ALA A 165 3.60 -4.46 -20.43
N GLY A 166 3.79 -5.76 -20.19
CA GLY A 166 4.85 -6.57 -20.80
C GLY A 166 6.27 -6.21 -20.36
N ALA A 167 6.42 -5.40 -19.30
CA ALA A 167 7.72 -4.93 -18.83
C ALA A 167 8.39 -5.96 -17.89
N TRP A 168 8.64 -7.17 -18.42
CA TRP A 168 9.12 -8.31 -17.63
C TRP A 168 10.43 -8.04 -16.88
N GLY A 169 11.38 -7.31 -17.46
CA GLY A 169 12.61 -6.93 -16.76
C GLY A 169 12.34 -6.12 -15.48
N GLN A 170 11.32 -5.26 -15.50
CA GLN A 170 10.89 -4.49 -14.34
C GLN A 170 10.12 -5.36 -13.34
N VAL A 171 9.31 -6.33 -13.79
CA VAL A 171 8.68 -7.33 -12.91
C VAL A 171 9.74 -8.11 -12.12
N GLY A 172 10.81 -8.55 -12.79
CA GLY A 172 11.95 -9.21 -12.14
C GLY A 172 12.59 -8.35 -11.06
N LEU A 173 12.84 -7.06 -11.34
CA LEU A 173 13.37 -6.12 -10.35
C LEU A 173 12.43 -5.95 -9.14
N GLN A 174 11.13 -5.84 -9.38
CA GLN A 174 10.14 -5.67 -8.31
C GLN A 174 10.05 -6.93 -7.42
N LEU A 175 10.02 -8.11 -8.02
CA LEU A 175 10.09 -9.38 -7.29
C LEU A 175 11.37 -9.49 -6.47
N ALA A 176 12.51 -9.06 -7.01
CA ALA A 176 13.77 -9.06 -6.27
C ALA A 176 13.72 -8.14 -5.03
N VAL A 177 13.20 -6.92 -5.18
CA VAL A 177 13.07 -5.95 -4.08
C VAL A 177 12.11 -6.45 -3.01
N VAL A 178 10.92 -6.92 -3.42
CA VAL A 178 9.88 -7.40 -2.50
C VAL A 178 10.32 -8.69 -1.82
N GLY A 179 10.87 -9.65 -2.58
CA GLY A 179 11.39 -10.91 -2.06
C GLY A 179 12.52 -10.70 -1.06
N ALA A 180 13.48 -9.81 -1.33
CA ALA A 180 14.54 -9.48 -0.37
C ALA A 180 14.00 -8.87 0.93
N ALA A 181 13.01 -7.97 0.84
CA ALA A 181 12.38 -7.38 2.00
C ALA A 181 11.56 -8.40 2.81
N ALA A 182 10.78 -9.24 2.13
CA ALA A 182 10.00 -10.32 2.74
C ALA A 182 10.90 -11.38 3.40
N GLY A 183 12.01 -11.73 2.76
CA GLY A 183 13.01 -12.64 3.32
C GLY A 183 13.67 -12.08 4.57
N SER A 184 14.04 -10.79 4.55
CA SER A 184 14.59 -10.10 5.73
C SER A 184 13.60 -10.10 6.90
N TYR A 185 12.33 -9.82 6.62
CA TYR A 185 11.26 -9.94 7.61
C TYR A 185 11.11 -11.38 8.14
N ALA A 186 11.10 -12.36 7.25
CA ALA A 186 10.92 -13.76 7.61
C ALA A 186 12.04 -14.28 8.53
N LEU A 187 13.28 -13.86 8.28
CA LEU A 187 14.44 -14.21 9.12
C LEU A 187 14.34 -13.60 10.51
N VAL A 188 14.00 -12.31 10.61
CA VAL A 188 13.91 -11.59 11.89
C VAL A 188 12.70 -12.02 12.72
N ALA A 189 11.55 -12.25 12.07
CA ALA A 189 10.31 -12.63 12.74
C ALA A 189 10.10 -14.15 12.86
N HIS A 190 11.09 -14.95 12.41
CA HIS A 190 11.04 -16.42 12.37
C HIS A 190 9.76 -16.96 11.72
N ARG A 191 9.47 -16.49 10.49
CA ARG A 191 8.28 -16.88 9.70
C ARG A 191 8.68 -17.77 8.51
N PRO A 192 8.76 -19.10 8.69
CA PRO A 192 9.33 -19.99 7.67
C PRO A 192 8.55 -19.98 6.36
N LEU A 193 7.22 -19.91 6.41
CA LEU A 193 6.39 -19.84 5.19
C LEU A 193 6.67 -18.59 4.36
N VAL A 194 6.95 -17.46 5.02
CA VAL A 194 7.29 -16.20 4.34
C VAL A 194 8.70 -16.27 3.76
N ALA A 195 9.63 -16.96 4.44
CA ALA A 195 10.97 -17.20 3.90
C ALA A 195 10.92 -18.03 2.61
N VAL A 196 10.10 -19.09 2.57
CA VAL A 196 9.89 -19.91 1.36
C VAL A 196 9.32 -19.07 0.22
N ALA A 197 8.29 -18.26 0.48
CA ALA A 197 7.71 -17.38 -0.52
C ALA A 197 8.72 -16.35 -1.05
N ALA A 198 9.48 -15.72 -0.15
CA ALA A 198 10.53 -14.77 -0.51
C ALA A 198 11.63 -15.39 -1.39
N VAL A 199 12.06 -16.62 -1.07
CA VAL A 199 13.03 -17.36 -1.89
C VAL A 199 12.43 -17.67 -3.26
N ALA A 200 11.17 -18.11 -3.32
CA ALA A 200 10.49 -18.35 -4.60
C ALA A 200 10.45 -17.09 -5.47
N ASP A 201 10.12 -15.92 -4.89
CA ASP A 201 10.11 -14.64 -5.61
C ASP A 201 11.50 -14.29 -6.16
N LEU A 202 12.56 -14.50 -5.37
CA LEU A 202 13.95 -14.27 -5.80
C LEU A 202 14.37 -15.22 -6.93
N VAL A 203 13.96 -16.49 -6.87
CA VAL A 203 14.24 -17.47 -7.95
C VAL A 203 13.54 -17.05 -9.24
N VAL A 204 12.26 -16.65 -9.16
CA VAL A 204 11.51 -16.16 -10.32
C VAL A 204 12.15 -14.88 -10.88
N ALA A 205 12.59 -13.96 -10.02
CA ALA A 205 13.32 -12.77 -10.44
C ALA A 205 14.61 -13.12 -11.21
N CYS A 206 15.37 -14.11 -10.74
CA CYS A 206 16.56 -14.61 -11.43
C CYS A 206 16.20 -15.21 -12.81
N TRP A 207 15.14 -16.01 -12.91
CA TRP A 207 14.72 -16.57 -14.20
C TRP A 207 14.30 -15.49 -15.20
N ILE A 208 13.59 -14.46 -14.74
CA ILE A 208 13.23 -13.31 -15.57
C ILE A 208 14.49 -12.58 -16.05
N ALA A 209 15.47 -12.37 -15.18
CA ALA A 209 16.72 -11.73 -15.54
C ALA A 209 17.54 -12.54 -16.55
N VAL A 210 17.63 -13.86 -16.36
CA VAL A 210 18.30 -14.80 -17.28
C VAL A 210 17.62 -14.81 -18.65
N ALA A 211 16.29 -14.90 -18.67
CA ALA A 211 15.51 -14.84 -19.91
C ALA A 211 15.69 -13.49 -20.61
N GLY A 212 15.70 -12.38 -19.87
CA GLY A 212 15.95 -11.04 -20.40
C GLY A 212 17.37 -10.84 -20.95
N ALA A 213 18.34 -11.58 -20.43
CA ALA A 213 19.71 -11.61 -20.93
C ALA A 213 19.89 -12.52 -22.18
N GLY A 214 18.84 -13.23 -22.61
CA GLY A 214 18.89 -14.13 -23.77
C GLY A 214 19.75 -15.38 -23.54
N VAL A 215 19.91 -15.81 -22.28
CA VAL A 215 20.72 -16.99 -21.94
C VAL A 215 19.84 -18.24 -22.02
N GLU A 216 20.19 -19.15 -22.93
CA GLU A 216 19.41 -20.37 -23.19
C GLU A 216 19.95 -21.63 -22.47
N THR A 217 21.02 -21.50 -21.67
CA THR A 217 21.63 -22.64 -20.99
C THR A 217 20.76 -23.15 -19.85
N ALA A 218 20.59 -24.48 -19.75
CA ALA A 218 19.77 -25.09 -18.71
C ALA A 218 20.29 -24.82 -17.30
N GLU A 219 21.61 -24.65 -17.16
CA GLU A 219 22.29 -24.29 -15.92
C GLU A 219 21.82 -22.94 -15.37
N ALA A 220 21.54 -21.98 -16.26
CA ALA A 220 21.10 -20.64 -15.84
C ALA A 220 19.71 -20.66 -15.17
N TYR A 221 18.87 -21.64 -15.50
CA TYR A 221 17.55 -21.82 -14.89
C TYR A 221 17.57 -22.76 -13.68
N THR A 222 18.45 -23.76 -13.66
CA THR A 222 18.52 -24.74 -12.57
C THR A 222 19.31 -24.25 -11.36
N LEU A 223 20.35 -23.42 -11.56
CA LEU A 223 21.19 -22.89 -10.47
C LEU A 223 20.42 -22.03 -9.46
N PRO A 224 19.57 -21.05 -9.86
CA PRO A 224 18.78 -20.27 -8.90
C PRO A 224 17.85 -21.15 -8.06
N ALA A 225 17.20 -22.15 -8.69
CA ALA A 225 16.31 -23.07 -8.00
C ALA A 225 17.05 -23.94 -6.98
N ALA A 226 18.22 -24.47 -7.36
CA ALA A 226 19.07 -25.24 -6.46
C ALA A 226 19.55 -24.38 -5.27
N ALA A 227 19.99 -23.15 -5.53
CA ALA A 227 20.38 -22.20 -4.48
C ALA A 227 19.21 -21.88 -3.54
N GLY A 228 18.01 -21.65 -4.07
CA GLY A 228 16.81 -21.41 -3.28
C GLY A 228 16.44 -22.61 -2.39
N LEU A 229 16.49 -23.83 -2.94
CA LEU A 229 16.26 -25.06 -2.17
C LEU A 229 17.29 -25.23 -1.05
N LEU A 230 18.57 -24.92 -1.30
CA LEU A 230 19.61 -24.96 -0.28
C LEU A 230 19.34 -23.96 0.85
N VAL A 231 18.93 -22.74 0.53
CA VAL A 231 18.58 -21.71 1.53
C VAL A 231 17.38 -22.14 2.37
N VAL A 232 16.36 -22.73 1.75
CA VAL A 232 15.15 -23.20 2.46
C VAL A 232 15.43 -24.46 3.30
N ALA A 233 16.31 -25.34 2.84
CA ALA A 233 16.69 -26.56 3.56
C ALA A 233 17.71 -26.31 4.68
N TRP A 234 18.29 -25.11 4.75
CA TRP A 234 19.26 -24.77 5.79
C TRP A 234 18.57 -24.50 7.14
N PRO A 235 18.99 -25.19 8.22
CA PRO A 235 18.36 -25.11 9.54
C PRO A 235 18.59 -23.78 10.27
#